data_AF-A0A8J6GQW5-F1
#
_entry.id   AF-A0A8J6GQW5-F1
#
_cell.length_a   1.000
_cell.length_b   1.000
_cell.length_c   1.000
_cell.angle_alpha   90.00
_cell.angle_beta   90.00
_cell.angle_gamma   90.00
#
_symmetry.space_group_name_H-M   'P 1'
#
loop_
_entity.id
_entity.type
_entity.pdbx_description
1 polymer ?
#
loop_
_entity_poly.entity_id
_entity_poly.type
_entity_poly.pdbx_seq_one_letter_code
_entity_poly.pdbx_strand_id
1 'polypeptide(L)'
;MVFLTTRLWLRNRLTDRFWRVQEVLKHARHFRGRKNRCYRLAVRAVTRAFVKSTQARRLKKRNLRTCQVELNRKVLVDLAIYEPKTFKSLAALAKRRQQEGFAAALGDGKEPEGIFSRVVQYH
;
A
#
# COMPACT_ATOMS: atom_id res chain seq x y z
N MET A 1 9.29 -30.49 -37.10
CA MET A 1 8.56 -29.20 -37.23
C MET A 1 8.93 -28.58 -38.55
N VAL A 2 8.01 -28.53 -39.51
CA VAL A 2 8.28 -28.16 -40.90
C VAL A 2 7.91 -26.69 -41.10
N PHE A 3 8.92 -25.82 -41.23
CA PHE A 3 8.78 -24.40 -41.58
C PHE A 3 9.19 -24.23 -43.05
N LEU A 4 8.26 -24.38 -44.01
CA LEU A 4 8.57 -24.35 -45.45
C LEU A 4 8.04 -23.13 -46.21
N THR A 5 7.41 -22.15 -45.55
CA THR A 5 6.93 -20.92 -46.22
C THR A 5 7.50 -19.65 -45.60
N THR A 6 8.02 -18.75 -46.46
CA THR A 6 8.60 -17.44 -46.09
C THR A 6 7.61 -16.54 -45.32
N ARG A 7 6.30 -16.72 -45.56
CA ARG A 7 5.21 -16.07 -44.79
C ARG A 7 5.22 -16.40 -43.29
N LEU A 8 5.72 -17.57 -42.86
CA LEU A 8 5.77 -17.95 -41.44
C LEU A 8 7.00 -17.37 -40.71
N TRP A 9 8.02 -16.94 -41.45
CA TRP A 9 9.23 -16.31 -40.91
C TRP A 9 8.99 -14.82 -40.58
N LEU A 10 8.10 -14.14 -41.31
CA LEU A 10 7.71 -12.75 -41.09
C LEU A 10 6.73 -12.54 -39.91
N ARG A 11 6.62 -13.50 -38.98
CA ARG A 11 5.97 -13.32 -37.68
C ARG A 11 7.04 -13.23 -36.60
N ASN A 12 7.54 -12.02 -36.35
CA ASN A 12 8.41 -11.73 -35.21
C ASN A 12 7.73 -12.24 -33.92
N ARG A 13 8.22 -13.34 -33.35
CA ARG A 13 7.79 -13.82 -32.03
C ARG A 13 8.40 -12.89 -30.98
N LEU A 14 7.55 -12.32 -30.12
CA LEU A 14 7.92 -11.41 -29.03
C LEU A 14 9.06 -11.96 -28.15
N THR A 15 10.29 -11.52 -28.39
CA THR A 15 11.50 -11.94 -27.65
C THR A 15 11.57 -11.36 -26.23
N ASP A 16 10.79 -10.32 -25.91
CA ASP A 16 10.90 -9.59 -24.63
C ASP A 16 9.84 -9.98 -23.59
N ARG A 17 8.95 -10.93 -23.92
CA ARG A 17 7.83 -11.30 -23.04
C ARG A 17 8.32 -11.74 -21.65
N PHE A 18 9.45 -12.45 -21.60
CA PHE A 18 10.03 -12.93 -20.35
C PHE A 18 10.36 -11.78 -19.40
N TRP A 19 11.07 -10.75 -19.89
CA TRP A 19 11.48 -9.60 -19.09
C TRP A 19 10.28 -8.80 -18.57
N ARG A 20 9.26 -8.58 -19.41
CA ARG A 20 8.01 -7.91 -18.99
C ARG A 20 7.28 -8.68 -17.88
N VAL A 21 7.27 -10.01 -17.95
CA VAL A 21 6.68 -10.86 -16.90
C VAL A 21 7.52 -10.80 -15.62
N GLN A 22 8.85 -10.84 -15.73
CA GLN A 22 9.76 -10.75 -14.58
C GLN A 22 9.65 -9.40 -13.86
N GLU A 23 9.47 -8.30 -14.58
CA GLU A 23 9.27 -6.99 -13.98
C GLU A 23 8.06 -6.96 -13.04
N VAL A 24 6.92 -7.50 -13.49
CA VAL A 24 5.72 -7.61 -12.65
C VAL A 24 5.91 -8.59 -11.49
N LEU A 25 6.55 -9.74 -11.74
CA LEU A 25 6.77 -10.76 -10.71
C LEU A 25 7.76 -10.30 -9.63
N LYS A 26 8.73 -9.42 -9.97
CA LYS A 26 9.64 -8.78 -9.00
C LYS A 26 8.88 -8.12 -7.86
N HIS A 27 7.79 -7.41 -8.17
CA HIS A 27 6.94 -6.77 -7.17
C HIS A 27 6.02 -7.74 -6.43
N ALA A 28 5.71 -8.91 -7.00
CA ALA A 28 4.79 -9.89 -6.43
C ALA A 28 5.46 -10.99 -5.58
N ARG A 29 6.81 -11.05 -5.49
CA ARG A 29 7.56 -12.15 -4.84
C ARG A 29 7.09 -12.46 -3.42
N HIS A 30 6.78 -11.43 -2.64
CA HIS A 30 6.38 -11.54 -1.23
C HIS A 30 4.88 -11.88 -1.03
N PHE A 31 4.11 -12.02 -2.12
CA PHE A 31 2.70 -12.38 -2.00
C PHE A 31 2.52 -13.87 -1.70
N ARG A 32 1.51 -14.22 -0.89
CA ARG A 32 1.18 -15.62 -0.57
C ARG A 32 0.42 -16.34 -1.71
N GLY A 33 0.67 -17.62 -1.95
CA GLY A 33 -0.17 -18.47 -2.81
C GLY A 33 0.24 -18.50 -4.28
N ARG A 34 -0.72 -18.36 -5.21
CA ARG A 34 -0.45 -18.38 -6.68
C ARG A 34 -0.14 -16.99 -7.26
N LYS A 35 -0.49 -15.92 -6.55
CA LYS A 35 -0.29 -14.52 -6.97
C LYS A 35 1.18 -14.07 -7.02
N ASN A 36 2.12 -14.87 -6.50
CA ASN A 36 3.56 -14.63 -6.62
C ASN A 36 4.24 -15.37 -7.80
N ARG A 37 3.51 -16.25 -8.49
CA ARG A 37 4.04 -17.12 -9.56
C ARG A 37 3.27 -16.94 -10.87
N CYS A 38 1.95 -16.87 -10.82
CA CYS A 38 1.12 -16.78 -12.01
C CYS A 38 0.93 -15.32 -12.46
N TYR A 39 1.50 -14.94 -13.60
CA TYR A 39 1.44 -13.56 -14.15
C TYR A 39 0.04 -12.93 -14.14
N ARG A 40 -0.99 -13.66 -14.62
CA ARG A 40 -2.38 -13.16 -14.65
C ARG A 40 -2.92 -12.76 -13.28
N LEU A 41 -2.57 -13.51 -12.23
CA LEU A 41 -2.99 -13.21 -10.85
C LEU A 41 -2.09 -12.14 -10.23
N ALA A 42 -0.80 -12.16 -10.56
CA ALA A 42 0.18 -11.18 -10.10
C ALA A 42 -0.19 -9.78 -10.57
N VAL A 43 -0.51 -9.58 -11.86
CA VAL A 43 -0.93 -8.27 -12.40
C VAL A 43 -2.10 -7.70 -11.61
N ARG A 44 -3.17 -8.49 -11.42
CA ARG A 44 -4.36 -8.04 -10.65
C ARG A 44 -4.01 -7.66 -9.21
N ALA A 45 -3.15 -8.43 -8.56
CA ALA A 45 -2.76 -8.20 -7.17
C ALA A 45 -1.83 -6.98 -7.02
N VAL A 46 -0.85 -6.84 -7.92
CA VAL A 46 0.13 -5.73 -7.93
C VAL A 46 -0.57 -4.41 -8.23
N THR A 47 -1.45 -4.35 -9.22
CA THR A 47 -2.23 -3.14 -9.53
C THR A 47 -3.06 -2.70 -8.32
N ARG A 48 -3.74 -3.64 -7.65
CA ARG A 48 -4.50 -3.35 -6.41
C ARG A 48 -3.58 -2.86 -5.30
N ALA A 49 -2.39 -3.42 -5.15
CA ALA A 49 -1.42 -2.99 -4.15
C ALA A 49 -0.92 -1.55 -4.39
N PHE A 50 -0.65 -1.17 -5.64
CA PHE A 50 -0.21 0.19 -5.97
C PHE A 50 -1.30 1.24 -5.77
N VAL A 51 -2.55 0.92 -6.13
CA VAL A 51 -3.70 1.78 -5.83
C VAL A 51 -3.84 1.97 -4.31
N LYS A 52 -3.80 0.87 -3.54
CA LYS A 52 -3.86 0.92 -2.08
C LYS A 52 -2.70 1.72 -1.47
N SER A 53 -1.48 1.55 -1.94
CA SER A 53 -0.30 2.31 -1.48
C SER A 53 -0.51 3.81 -1.66
N THR A 54 -1.05 4.23 -2.80
CA THR A 54 -1.31 5.64 -3.10
C THR A 54 -2.42 6.22 -2.25
N GLN A 55 -3.51 5.48 -2.04
CA GLN A 55 -4.59 5.89 -1.13
C GLN A 55 -4.12 5.94 0.33
N ALA A 56 -3.36 4.95 0.78
CA ALA A 56 -2.84 4.85 2.15
C ALA A 56 -1.93 6.04 2.51
N ARG A 57 -1.14 6.57 1.56
CA ARG A 57 -0.35 7.80 1.78
C ARG A 57 -1.22 9.00 2.15
N ARG A 58 -2.38 9.17 1.51
CA ARG A 58 -3.34 10.24 1.82
C ARG A 58 -4.03 10.01 3.17
N LEU A 59 -4.49 8.79 3.41
CA LEU A 59 -5.17 8.41 4.66
C LEU A 59 -4.23 8.52 5.88
N LYS A 60 -2.97 8.08 5.78
CA LYS A 60 -1.98 8.20 6.86
C LYS A 60 -1.80 9.65 7.31
N LYS A 61 -1.77 10.60 6.36
CA LYS A 61 -1.67 12.04 6.67
C LYS A 61 -2.92 12.53 7.41
N ARG A 62 -4.12 12.14 6.97
CA ARG A 62 -5.37 12.50 7.64
C ARG A 62 -5.42 11.95 9.07
N ASN A 63 -5.06 10.68 9.24
CA ASN A 63 -5.12 10.00 10.54
C ASN A 63 -4.15 10.60 11.56
N LEU A 64 -2.95 11.03 11.13
CA LEU A 64 -2.01 11.73 12.01
C LEU A 64 -2.54 13.10 12.46
N ARG A 65 -3.17 13.86 11.55
CA ARG A 65 -3.81 15.14 11.89
C ARG A 65 -4.96 14.97 12.89
N THR A 66 -5.78 13.93 12.74
CA THR A 66 -6.87 13.65 13.68
C THR A 66 -6.39 13.19 15.07
N CYS A 67 -5.12 12.80 15.21
CA CYS A 67 -4.48 12.55 16.50
C CYS A 67 -3.85 13.81 17.10
N GLN A 68 -4.13 15.01 16.55
CA GLN A 68 -3.48 16.28 16.92
C GLN A 68 -1.94 16.25 16.78
N VAL A 69 -1.39 15.29 16.02
CA VAL A 69 0.04 15.22 15.72
C VAL A 69 0.30 16.08 14.48
N GLU A 70 0.49 17.37 14.70
CA GLU A 70 0.79 18.35 13.65
C GLU A 70 2.26 18.29 13.21
N LEU A 71 2.66 17.19 12.58
CA LEU A 71 3.99 17.06 12.01
C LEU A 71 4.04 17.58 10.57
N ASN A 72 5.03 18.44 10.30
CA ASN A 72 5.37 18.90 8.97
C ASN A 72 5.84 17.75 8.06
N ARG A 73 5.52 17.83 6.76
CA ARG A 73 5.88 16.77 5.79
C ARG A 73 7.38 16.53 5.71
N LYS A 74 8.18 17.60 5.80
CA LYS A 74 9.64 17.54 5.79
C LYS A 74 10.16 16.68 6.95
N VAL A 75 9.77 17.03 8.17
CA VAL A 75 10.11 16.29 9.39
C VAL A 75 9.68 14.82 9.31
N LEU A 76 8.48 14.54 8.79
CA LEU A 76 8.01 13.16 8.65
C LEU A 76 8.86 12.33 7.66
N VAL A 77 9.35 12.97 6.58
CA VAL A 77 10.27 12.33 5.61
C VAL A 77 11.63 12.11 6.25
N ASP A 78 12.16 13.10 6.96
CA ASP A 78 13.46 13.00 7.64
C ASP A 78 13.43 11.88 8.68
N LEU A 79 12.37 11.79 9.49
CA LEU A 79 12.18 10.68 10.43
C LEU A 79 12.09 9.32 9.73
N ALA A 80 11.50 9.23 8.54
CA ALA A 80 11.43 7.96 7.81
C ALA A 80 12.80 7.50 7.29
N ILE A 81 13.71 8.43 6.99
CA ILE A 81 15.04 8.15 6.45
C ILE A 81 16.03 7.88 7.60
N TYR A 82 16.08 8.78 8.58
CA TYR A 82 17.11 8.77 9.63
C TYR A 82 16.67 8.00 10.89
N GLU A 83 15.37 7.92 11.18
CA GLU A 83 14.84 7.37 12.45
C GLU A 83 13.70 6.35 12.25
N PRO A 84 14.00 5.14 11.73
CA PRO A 84 12.97 4.17 11.33
C PRO A 84 12.13 3.66 12.50
N LYS A 85 12.68 3.60 13.72
CA LYS A 85 11.96 3.17 14.93
C LYS A 85 10.86 4.16 15.31
N THR A 86 11.18 5.44 15.29
CA THR A 86 10.26 6.55 15.58
C THR A 86 9.17 6.65 14.51
N PHE A 87 9.52 6.48 13.23
CA PHE A 87 8.51 6.45 12.18
C PHE A 87 7.56 5.25 12.30
N LYS A 88 8.06 4.09 12.77
CA LYS A 88 7.26 2.90 13.00
C LYS A 88 6.26 3.09 14.15
N SER A 89 6.65 3.72 15.25
CA SER A 89 5.73 4.00 16.37
C SER A 89 4.63 4.98 15.95
N LEU A 90 4.96 6.04 15.21
CA LEU A 90 3.99 6.97 14.63
C LEU A 90 3.00 6.27 13.67
N ALA A 91 3.50 5.32 12.85
CA ALA A 91 2.63 4.53 11.98
C ALA A 91 1.69 3.61 12.76
N ALA A 92 2.15 3.02 13.87
CA ALA A 92 1.34 2.20 14.76
C ALA A 92 0.24 3.03 15.45
N LEU A 93 0.58 4.24 15.93
CA LEU A 93 -0.37 5.18 16.52
C LEU A 93 -1.47 5.57 15.51
N ALA A 94 -1.08 5.95 14.29
CA ALA A 94 -2.05 6.28 13.22
C ALA A 94 -2.99 5.11 12.88
N LYS A 95 -2.48 3.86 12.93
CA LYS A 95 -3.28 2.65 12.71
C LYS A 95 -4.26 2.41 13.86
N ARG A 96 -3.84 2.64 15.10
CA ARG A 96 -4.69 2.45 16.28
C ARG A 96 -5.86 3.44 16.30
N ARG A 97 -5.60 4.72 16.02
CA ARG A 97 -6.66 5.73 15.87
C ARG A 97 -7.66 5.39 14.76
N GLN A 98 -7.18 4.83 13.65
CA GLN A 98 -8.05 4.41 12.56
C GLN A 98 -9.01 3.30 13.00
N GLN A 99 -8.53 2.34 13.79
CA GLN A 99 -9.37 1.26 14.34
C GLN A 99 -10.41 1.81 15.30
N GLU A 100 -10.05 2.74 16.17
CA GLU A 100 -11.00 3.42 17.07
C GLU A 100 -12.07 4.20 16.28
N GLY A 101 -11.67 4.89 15.21
CA GLY A 101 -12.62 5.57 14.33
C GLY A 101 -13.58 4.61 13.61
N PHE A 102 -13.09 3.43 13.21
CA PHE A 102 -13.96 2.39 12.65
C PHE A 102 -14.90 1.78 13.68
N ALA A 103 -14.44 1.55 14.91
CA ALA A 103 -15.29 1.06 16.00
C ALA A 103 -16.40 2.06 16.32
N ALA A 104 -16.05 3.34 16.49
CA ALA A 104 -17.01 4.40 16.74
C ALA A 104 -18.05 4.54 15.61
N ALA A 105 -17.64 4.34 14.35
CA ALA A 105 -18.56 4.41 13.20
C ALA A 105 -19.49 3.19 13.08
N LEU A 106 -19.14 2.06 13.69
CA LEU A 106 -19.97 0.84 13.69
C LEU A 106 -20.91 0.76 14.89
N GLY A 107 -20.62 1.47 15.98
CA GLY A 107 -21.46 1.50 17.18
C GLY A 107 -22.61 2.51 17.09
N ASP A 108 -23.60 2.34 17.95
CA ASP A 108 -24.80 3.20 18.03
C ASP A 108 -24.54 4.56 18.72
N GLY A 109 -23.28 4.95 18.91
CA GLY A 109 -22.87 6.18 19.60
C GLY A 109 -23.01 6.16 21.13
N LYS A 110 -23.45 5.05 21.72
CA LYS A 110 -23.55 4.86 23.18
C LYS A 110 -22.20 4.52 23.83
N GLU A 111 -21.25 4.01 23.05
CA GLU A 111 -19.94 3.61 23.55
C GLU A 111 -19.06 4.84 23.82
N PRO A 112 -18.21 4.80 24.87
CA PRO A 112 -17.33 5.91 25.19
C PRO A 112 -16.27 6.12 24.10
N GLU A 113 -15.79 7.36 23.98
CA GLU A 113 -14.72 7.68 23.03
C GLU A 113 -13.45 6.88 23.30
N GLY A 114 -12.82 6.42 22.21
CA GLY A 114 -11.53 5.75 22.22
C GLY A 114 -10.43 6.60 22.87
N ILE A 115 -9.40 5.92 23.39
CA ILE A 115 -8.35 6.57 24.19
C ILE A 115 -7.60 7.62 23.35
N PHE A 116 -7.26 7.30 22.09
CA PHE A 116 -6.55 8.22 21.20
C PHE A 116 -7.50 9.16 20.42
N SER A 117 -8.82 9.04 20.59
CA SER A 117 -9.78 9.98 19.99
C SER A 117 -10.09 11.19 20.86
N ARG A 118 -9.73 11.15 22.15
CA ARG A 118 -9.92 12.27 23.07
C ARG A 118 -9.05 13.45 22.63
N VAL A 119 -9.68 14.61 22.50
CA VAL A 119 -9.09 15.85 22.00
C VAL A 119 -8.69 16.71 23.20
N VAL A 120 -7.43 17.16 23.25
CA VAL A 120 -7.00 18.15 24.25
C VAL A 120 -7.66 19.49 23.91
N GLN A 121 -8.37 20.07 24.87
CA GLN A 121 -9.06 21.36 24.73
C GLN A 121 -8.14 22.47 25.23
N TYR A 122 -7.91 23.48 24.40
CA TYR A 122 -7.22 24.71 24.78
C TYR A 122 -8.27 25.81 24.94
N HIS A 123 -8.31 26.42 26.12
CA HIS A 123 -9.22 27.53 26.48
C HIS A 123 -8.46 28.85 26.42
#